data_AF-A0A6I2W401-F1
#
_entry.id   AF-A0A6I2W401-F1
#
_cell.length_a   1.000
_cell.length_b   1.000
_cell.length_c   1.000
_cell.angle_alpha   90.00
_cell.angle_beta   90.00
_cell.angle_gamma   90.00
#
_symmetry.space_group_name_H-M   'P 1'
#
loop_
_entity.id
_entity.type
_entity.pdbx_description
1 polymer ?
#
loop_
_entity_poly.entity_id
_entity_poly.type
_entity_poly.pdbx_seq_one_letter_code
_entity_poly.pdbx_strand_id
1 'polypeptide(L)'
;MGIKEQYPLPFFWLSGLRGNVPVAAGKQGQGDHPLCASATDPHCANSVDIHALLIIPPCYTAADRVCIEGLEIGAEGKPLESAVLDHEFMGTKTPGDNKLGLPAGGSGSIWTAPSIAHQGNALSYAVVIQASYLLDKKIAASSQQFGPGYFKAEVIPVNMKKGSYCGYELFEVAKDEYFGEVNTGSRQVGSCNGGGGTAGECILTETGFCAAPAEFLPNTRVALTLRMDSKLTGWLFGRMKDVDIAITSLDSKTNKLRVEATSVSLLTATGSVEKKNLANYPDLYAYKKKTWWSGDGKFEDSLASAGTLTTTTTNFEEFAVWEKLMKANPEDNWRWNFASSSDDSKQNCFAQAGKDKLIGLVTTNAPIYWGGAPIFQDGSLNYKVAGLHFKADGTLFKGSYDLAIRSDVARCLYGFSNAPIMANVSVTSSDGGAQNVATELVTEKGGWITLSAKNFTFSSPTIKVKLTQAGSTPQATSKGAKTSSAAPITKKTIACVKGKTTKKVTGNNPTCPTGYTKK
;
A
#
# COMPACT_ATOMS: atom_id res chain seq x y z
N MET A 1 -5.42 4.77 -1.52
CA MET A 1 -5.61 3.62 -2.43
C MET A 1 -7.09 3.26 -2.42
N GLY A 2 -7.61 2.86 -3.59
CA GLY A 2 -9.04 2.88 -3.88
C GLY A 2 -9.75 1.55 -3.98
N ILE A 3 -11.07 1.65 -4.13
CA ILE A 3 -12.00 0.52 -4.10
C ILE A 3 -11.89 -0.38 -5.33
N LYS A 4 -11.29 0.10 -6.43
CA LYS A 4 -10.87 -0.75 -7.57
C LYS A 4 -9.39 -0.51 -7.87
N GLU A 5 -8.53 -1.43 -7.42
CA GLU A 5 -7.13 -1.49 -7.83
C GLU A 5 -7.05 -2.27 -9.16
N GLN A 6 -7.33 -1.62 -10.30
CA GLN A 6 -7.07 -2.26 -11.59
C GLN A 6 -5.56 -2.48 -11.76
N TYR A 7 -5.18 -3.63 -12.33
CA TYR A 7 -3.80 -3.80 -12.76
C TYR A 7 -3.47 -2.77 -13.83
N PRO A 8 -2.35 -2.04 -13.70
CA PRO A 8 -1.97 -1.04 -14.68
C PRO A 8 -1.60 -1.71 -16.01
N LEU A 9 -1.69 -0.92 -17.07
CA LEU A 9 -1.30 -1.33 -18.41
C LEU A 9 0.21 -1.70 -18.48
N PRO A 10 0.61 -2.59 -19.40
CA PRO A 10 1.99 -3.06 -19.51
C PRO A 10 3.05 -1.96 -19.59
N PHE A 11 2.73 -0.85 -20.27
CA PHE A 11 3.66 0.27 -20.45
C PHE A 11 3.95 1.08 -19.17
N PHE A 12 3.19 0.89 -18.08
CA PHE A 12 3.54 1.47 -16.79
C PHE A 12 4.71 0.74 -16.11
N TRP A 13 5.10 -0.42 -16.62
CA TRP A 13 6.19 -1.26 -16.10
C TRP A 13 7.45 -1.14 -16.94
N LEU A 14 7.89 0.09 -17.17
CA LEU A 14 9.12 0.38 -17.92
C LEU A 14 10.14 1.09 -17.04
N SER A 15 11.40 0.66 -17.15
CA SER A 15 12.53 1.34 -16.51
C SER A 15 13.00 2.52 -17.36
N GLY A 16 13.31 3.66 -16.74
CA GLY A 16 13.90 4.80 -17.43
C GLY A 16 14.25 5.98 -16.52
N LEU A 17 15.07 6.89 -17.04
CA LEU A 17 15.43 8.16 -16.41
C LEU A 17 14.77 9.29 -17.16
N ARG A 18 14.14 10.20 -16.42
CA ARG A 18 13.47 11.38 -16.98
C ARG A 18 14.07 12.62 -16.35
N GLY A 19 14.51 13.55 -17.18
CA GLY A 19 14.90 14.86 -16.73
C GLY A 19 13.67 15.68 -16.35
N ASN A 20 13.87 16.71 -15.54
CA ASN A 20 12.87 17.74 -15.28
C ASN A 20 13.45 19.11 -15.60
N VAL A 21 12.86 19.82 -16.56
CA VAL A 21 13.21 21.20 -16.89
C VAL A 21 11.96 22.06 -16.59
N PRO A 22 11.97 22.82 -15.48
CA PRO A 22 10.80 23.59 -15.08
C PRO A 22 10.41 24.62 -16.13
N VAL A 23 9.12 24.91 -16.20
CA VAL A 23 8.58 26.00 -17.02
C VAL A 23 9.24 27.32 -16.64
N ALA A 24 9.55 28.14 -17.64
CA ALA A 24 10.04 29.50 -17.41
C ALA A 24 9.03 30.32 -16.59
N ALA A 25 9.54 31.14 -15.66
CA ALA A 25 8.69 31.97 -14.80
C ALA A 25 7.69 32.80 -15.63
N GLY A 26 6.42 32.76 -15.25
CA GLY A 26 5.34 33.48 -15.95
C GLY A 26 4.73 32.79 -17.16
N LYS A 27 5.18 31.56 -17.51
CA LYS A 27 4.51 30.72 -18.51
C LYS A 27 3.67 29.63 -17.87
N GLN A 28 2.63 29.19 -18.58
CA GLN A 28 1.86 28.00 -18.23
C GLN A 28 2.49 26.77 -18.89
N GLY A 29 2.48 25.63 -18.21
CA GLY A 29 3.06 24.37 -18.68
C GLY A 29 3.35 23.42 -17.52
N GLN A 30 3.86 22.22 -17.83
CA GLN A 30 4.39 21.28 -16.86
C GLN A 30 5.93 21.28 -16.83
N GLY A 31 6.55 21.74 -17.92
CA GLY A 31 8.00 21.74 -18.11
C GLY A 31 8.44 20.58 -19.00
N ASP A 32 9.67 20.64 -19.50
CA ASP A 32 10.19 19.56 -20.34
C ASP A 32 10.62 18.36 -19.50
N HIS A 33 10.23 17.18 -19.95
CA HIS A 33 10.58 15.88 -19.36
C HIS A 33 11.34 14.99 -20.35
N PRO A 34 12.59 15.36 -20.72
CA PRO A 34 13.39 14.61 -21.68
C PRO A 34 13.75 13.21 -21.15
N LEU A 35 13.87 12.26 -22.06
CA LEU A 35 14.31 10.90 -21.72
C LEU A 35 15.84 10.87 -21.66
N CYS A 36 16.40 10.47 -20.52
CA CYS A 36 17.85 10.42 -20.32
C CYS A 36 18.38 9.00 -20.50
N ALA A 37 19.46 8.84 -21.26
CA ALA A 37 20.18 7.58 -21.39
C ALA A 37 20.96 7.21 -20.12
N SER A 38 21.38 8.22 -19.34
CA SER A 38 22.07 8.07 -18.06
C SER A 38 21.89 9.32 -17.19
N ALA A 39 22.37 9.24 -15.94
CA ALA A 39 22.37 10.38 -15.02
C ALA A 39 23.29 11.54 -15.47
N THR A 40 24.26 11.25 -16.34
CA THR A 40 25.23 12.21 -16.86
C THR A 40 25.03 12.49 -18.35
N ASP A 41 23.88 12.11 -18.90
CA ASP A 41 23.53 12.34 -20.29
C ASP A 41 23.56 13.84 -20.63
N PRO A 42 24.38 14.27 -21.62
CA PRO A 42 24.39 15.65 -22.09
C PRO A 42 23.02 16.16 -22.55
N HIS A 43 22.15 15.29 -23.08
CA HIS A 43 20.78 15.65 -23.47
C HIS A 43 19.95 16.15 -22.27
N CYS A 44 20.21 15.59 -21.08
CA CYS A 44 19.58 15.99 -19.83
C CYS A 44 20.44 16.95 -18.99
N ALA A 45 21.43 17.63 -19.59
CA ALA A 45 22.32 18.53 -18.87
C ALA A 45 21.58 19.69 -18.18
N ASN A 46 20.53 20.22 -18.82
CA ASN A 46 19.74 21.36 -18.32
C ASN A 46 18.66 20.98 -17.30
N SER A 47 18.45 19.69 -17.06
CA SER A 47 17.46 19.24 -16.08
C SER A 47 17.91 19.62 -14.66
N VAL A 48 16.96 20.13 -13.87
CA VAL A 48 17.20 20.54 -12.47
C VAL A 48 17.17 19.35 -11.52
N ASP A 49 16.58 18.24 -11.95
CA ASP A 49 16.62 16.95 -11.31
C ASP A 49 16.43 15.83 -12.37
N ILE A 50 16.75 14.60 -11.99
CA ILE A 50 16.51 13.40 -12.79
C ILE A 50 15.71 12.40 -11.94
N HIS A 51 14.53 12.04 -12.42
CA HIS A 51 13.69 10.99 -11.87
C HIS A 51 14.01 9.66 -12.56
N ALA A 52 14.52 8.69 -11.81
CA ALA A 52 14.63 7.32 -12.26
C ALA A 52 13.42 6.52 -11.77
N LEU A 53 12.71 5.87 -12.68
CA LEU A 53 11.70 4.88 -12.36
C LEU A 53 12.24 3.53 -12.84
N LEU A 54 12.48 2.61 -11.92
CA LEU A 54 13.12 1.33 -12.21
C LEU A 54 12.17 0.18 -11.91
N ILE A 55 12.08 -0.78 -12.82
CA ILE A 55 11.52 -2.09 -12.53
C ILE A 55 12.66 -2.99 -12.07
N ILE A 56 12.56 -3.52 -10.85
CA ILE A 56 13.65 -4.26 -10.23
C ILE A 56 13.73 -5.67 -10.82
N PRO A 57 14.85 -6.06 -11.45
CA PRO A 57 14.99 -7.36 -12.12
C PRO A 57 15.25 -8.50 -11.13
N PRO A 58 15.19 -9.77 -11.58
CA PRO A 58 15.71 -10.91 -10.82
C PRO A 58 17.21 -10.81 -10.51
N CYS A 59 17.63 -11.45 -9.42
CA CYS A 59 19.05 -11.68 -9.16
C CYS A 59 19.52 -12.87 -10.01
N TYR A 60 20.56 -12.68 -10.80
CA TYR A 60 21.23 -13.73 -11.57
C TYR A 60 22.46 -14.27 -10.82
N THR A 61 23.05 -13.47 -9.93
CA THR A 61 24.20 -13.87 -9.11
C THR A 61 24.03 -13.49 -7.64
N ALA A 62 24.81 -14.13 -6.77
CA ALA A 62 24.87 -13.77 -5.36
C ALA A 62 25.54 -12.40 -5.09
N ALA A 63 26.21 -11.80 -6.09
CA ALA A 63 26.75 -10.45 -5.98
C ALA A 63 25.71 -9.37 -6.31
N ASP A 64 24.61 -9.73 -6.97
CA ASP A 64 23.59 -8.77 -7.37
C ASP A 64 22.93 -8.13 -6.14
N ARG A 65 22.57 -6.85 -6.32
CA ARG A 65 21.98 -5.97 -5.31
C ARG A 65 20.83 -5.22 -5.95
N VAL A 66 19.80 -4.90 -5.15
CA VAL A 66 18.55 -4.32 -5.65
C VAL A 66 17.94 -5.20 -6.74
N CYS A 67 17.53 -6.42 -6.35
CA CYS A 67 17.01 -7.45 -7.25
C CYS A 67 16.06 -8.43 -6.51
N ILE A 68 15.29 -9.20 -7.27
CA ILE A 68 14.39 -10.26 -6.76
C ILE A 68 15.21 -11.53 -6.54
N GLU A 69 15.39 -11.93 -5.28
CA GLU A 69 16.18 -13.13 -4.95
C GLU A 69 15.36 -14.41 -5.10
N GLY A 70 14.06 -14.36 -4.79
CA GLY A 70 13.21 -15.54 -4.94
C GLY A 70 11.75 -15.31 -4.60
N LEU A 71 10.92 -16.21 -5.13
CA LEU A 71 9.49 -16.30 -4.87
C LEU A 71 9.19 -17.70 -4.32
N GLU A 72 8.35 -17.79 -3.31
CA GLU A 72 7.84 -19.05 -2.77
C GLU A 72 6.32 -19.00 -2.70
N ILE A 73 5.65 -20.09 -3.07
CA ILE A 73 4.18 -20.19 -3.12
C ILE A 73 3.75 -21.45 -2.39
N GLY A 74 2.67 -21.35 -1.60
CA GLY A 74 2.12 -22.48 -0.86
C GLY A 74 0.60 -22.44 -0.81
N ALA A 75 -0.02 -23.61 -0.78
CA ALA A 75 -1.43 -23.73 -0.44
C ALA A 75 -1.65 -23.57 1.08
N GLU A 76 -2.89 -23.34 1.48
CA GLU A 76 -3.27 -23.27 2.88
C GLU A 76 -2.85 -24.53 3.65
N GLY A 77 -2.19 -24.33 4.80
CA GLY A 77 -1.72 -25.41 5.66
C GLY A 77 -0.56 -26.25 5.09
N LYS A 78 -0.05 -25.93 3.89
CA LYS A 78 1.11 -26.61 3.29
C LYS A 78 2.39 -25.76 3.42
N PRO A 79 3.58 -26.41 3.37
CA PRO A 79 4.84 -25.70 3.23
C PRO A 79 4.86 -24.82 1.98
N LEU A 80 5.66 -23.76 2.02
CA LEU A 80 5.97 -22.97 0.83
C LEU A 80 6.93 -23.77 -0.07
N GLU A 81 6.69 -23.67 -1.38
CA GLU A 81 7.54 -24.26 -2.42
C GLU A 81 8.25 -23.13 -3.17
N SER A 82 9.57 -23.24 -3.36
CA SER A 82 10.32 -22.25 -4.14
C SER A 82 9.91 -22.31 -5.61
N ALA A 83 9.45 -21.17 -6.14
CA ALA A 83 9.18 -21.00 -7.55
C ALA A 83 10.50 -20.83 -8.32
N VAL A 84 10.50 -21.28 -9.57
CA VAL A 84 11.64 -21.17 -10.48
C VAL A 84 11.43 -19.96 -11.38
N LEU A 85 12.43 -19.09 -11.49
CA LEU A 85 12.43 -18.02 -12.48
C LEU A 85 12.35 -18.64 -13.88
N ASP A 86 11.30 -18.32 -14.63
CA ASP A 86 11.18 -18.71 -16.02
C ASP A 86 11.99 -17.74 -16.88
N HIS A 87 11.60 -16.46 -16.88
CA HIS A 87 12.35 -15.39 -17.52
C HIS A 87 11.99 -14.02 -16.97
N GLU A 88 12.87 -13.05 -17.22
CA GLU A 88 12.54 -11.63 -17.16
C GLU A 88 11.98 -11.21 -18.52
N PHE A 89 10.84 -10.50 -18.55
CA PHE A 89 10.24 -10.02 -19.80
C PHE A 89 11.23 -9.15 -20.59
N MET A 90 11.13 -9.22 -21.91
CA MET A 90 11.88 -8.33 -22.78
C MET A 90 11.45 -6.87 -22.58
N GLY A 91 12.41 -5.96 -22.43
CA GLY A 91 12.12 -4.54 -22.27
C GLY A 91 13.38 -3.69 -22.16
N THR A 92 13.21 -2.37 -22.26
CA THR A 92 14.29 -1.39 -22.10
C THR A 92 14.94 -1.55 -20.73
N LYS A 93 16.25 -1.78 -20.71
CA LYS A 93 17.05 -1.82 -19.49
C LYS A 93 17.58 -0.43 -19.20
N THR A 94 17.71 -0.12 -17.92
CA THR A 94 18.31 1.11 -17.43
C THR A 94 19.64 0.77 -16.77
N PRO A 95 20.76 1.33 -17.24
CA PRO A 95 22.05 1.08 -16.62
C PRO A 95 22.08 1.63 -15.19
N GLY A 96 22.66 0.87 -14.27
CA GLY A 96 22.96 1.36 -12.93
C GLY A 96 24.14 2.33 -12.92
N ASP A 97 24.21 3.19 -11.91
CA ASP A 97 25.32 4.07 -11.62
C ASP A 97 25.73 3.94 -10.15
N ASN A 98 26.77 3.14 -9.89
CA ASN A 98 27.27 2.90 -8.54
C ASN A 98 27.87 4.15 -7.87
N LYS A 99 28.33 5.15 -8.65
CA LYS A 99 28.91 6.38 -8.09
C LYS A 99 27.82 7.28 -7.55
N LEU A 100 26.71 7.39 -8.28
CA LEU A 100 25.54 8.16 -7.87
C LEU A 100 24.55 7.35 -7.02
N GLY A 101 24.76 6.05 -6.84
CA GLY A 101 23.89 5.19 -6.03
C GLY A 101 22.60 4.76 -6.73
N LEU A 102 22.59 4.74 -8.06
CA LEU A 102 21.46 4.26 -8.87
C LEU A 102 21.62 2.76 -9.16
N PRO A 103 20.66 1.90 -8.78
CA PRO A 103 20.69 0.51 -9.23
C PRO A 103 20.27 0.37 -10.70
N ALA A 104 20.57 -0.79 -11.30
CA ALA A 104 20.08 -1.08 -12.65
C ALA A 104 18.57 -1.32 -12.64
N GLY A 105 17.90 -0.87 -13.71
CA GLY A 105 16.50 -1.16 -13.97
C GLY A 105 16.35 -2.21 -15.06
N GLY A 106 15.38 -3.10 -14.89
CA GLY A 106 15.01 -4.14 -15.83
C GLY A 106 13.54 -4.12 -16.16
N SER A 107 12.91 -5.28 -16.08
CA SER A 107 11.51 -5.52 -16.47
C SER A 107 10.85 -6.52 -15.49
N GLY A 108 9.52 -6.67 -15.58
CA GLY A 108 8.81 -7.68 -14.79
C GLY A 108 9.29 -9.10 -15.08
N SER A 109 9.10 -10.03 -14.15
CA SER A 109 9.58 -11.41 -14.28
C SER A 109 8.48 -12.43 -14.07
N ILE A 110 8.59 -13.58 -14.74
CA ILE A 110 7.69 -14.73 -14.58
C ILE A 110 8.39 -15.81 -13.78
N TRP A 111 7.64 -16.35 -12.81
CA TRP A 111 8.07 -17.41 -11.93
C TRP A 111 7.04 -18.54 -12.00
N THR A 112 7.53 -19.77 -12.00
CA THR A 112 6.68 -20.96 -12.06
C THR A 112 6.74 -21.70 -10.72
N ALA A 113 5.61 -21.82 -10.05
CA ALA A 113 5.49 -22.64 -8.84
C ALA A 113 5.56 -24.13 -9.19
N PRO A 114 6.13 -25.00 -8.34
CA PRO A 114 6.24 -26.43 -8.67
C PRO A 114 4.89 -27.15 -8.74
N SER A 115 3.98 -26.88 -7.79
CA SER A 115 2.69 -27.58 -7.74
C SER A 115 1.48 -26.71 -7.39
N ILE A 116 1.69 -25.44 -7.04
CA ILE A 116 0.61 -24.55 -6.60
C ILE A 116 0.03 -23.79 -7.78
N ALA A 117 -1.16 -24.20 -8.21
CA ALA A 117 -1.91 -23.51 -9.25
C ALA A 117 -2.72 -22.33 -8.69
N HIS A 118 -3.02 -21.37 -9.56
CA HIS A 118 -3.99 -20.30 -9.29
C HIS A 118 -5.35 -20.61 -9.95
N GLN A 119 -6.37 -19.76 -9.78
CA GLN A 119 -7.74 -20.01 -10.30
C GLN A 119 -7.80 -20.16 -11.84
N GLY A 120 -6.76 -19.71 -12.53
CA GLY A 120 -6.60 -19.87 -13.98
C GLY A 120 -6.01 -21.21 -14.41
N ASN A 121 -5.88 -22.19 -13.50
CA ASN A 121 -5.32 -23.53 -13.75
C ASN A 121 -3.89 -23.53 -14.35
N ALA A 122 -3.10 -22.51 -14.02
CA ALA A 122 -1.69 -22.44 -14.37
C ALA A 122 -0.82 -22.25 -13.11
N LEU A 123 0.48 -22.44 -13.26
CA LEU A 123 1.49 -22.37 -12.20
C LEU A 123 2.32 -21.08 -12.27
N SER A 124 1.97 -20.16 -13.17
CA SER A 124 2.75 -18.97 -13.48
C SER A 124 2.33 -17.76 -12.66
N TYR A 125 3.32 -17.05 -12.12
CA TYR A 125 3.17 -15.85 -11.31
C TYR A 125 4.11 -14.77 -11.85
N ALA A 126 3.57 -13.59 -12.13
CA ALA A 126 4.36 -12.42 -12.43
C ALA A 126 4.79 -11.75 -11.13
N VAL A 127 6.05 -11.34 -11.07
CA VAL A 127 6.60 -10.47 -10.02
C VAL A 127 7.02 -9.17 -10.66
N VAL A 128 6.39 -8.09 -10.22
CA VAL A 128 6.69 -6.74 -10.69
C VAL A 128 6.99 -5.85 -9.49
N ILE A 129 8.17 -5.24 -9.52
CA ILE A 129 8.64 -4.39 -8.44
C ILE A 129 9.09 -3.08 -9.05
N GLN A 130 8.49 -1.99 -8.60
CA GLN A 130 8.79 -0.65 -9.07
C GLN A 130 9.45 0.14 -7.95
N ALA A 131 10.58 0.78 -8.24
CA ALA A 131 11.30 1.65 -7.32
C ALA A 131 11.65 2.96 -8.03
N SER A 132 11.37 4.10 -7.39
CA SER A 132 11.80 5.39 -7.90
C SER A 132 13.01 5.91 -7.16
N TYR A 133 13.87 6.63 -7.87
CA TYR A 133 14.98 7.37 -7.31
C TYR A 133 15.00 8.78 -7.89
N LEU A 134 15.46 9.75 -7.10
CA LEU A 134 15.56 11.15 -7.50
C LEU A 134 17.01 11.64 -7.32
N LEU A 135 17.56 12.22 -8.38
CA LEU A 135 18.82 12.95 -8.33
C LEU A 135 18.52 14.44 -8.36
N ASP A 136 18.79 15.16 -7.27
CA ASP A 136 18.73 16.62 -7.28
C ASP A 136 19.99 17.19 -7.94
N LYS A 137 19.84 17.90 -9.06
CA LYS A 137 20.96 18.51 -9.79
C LYS A 137 21.23 19.96 -9.38
N LYS A 138 20.42 20.54 -8.49
CA LYS A 138 20.60 21.91 -7.96
C LYS A 138 21.73 21.99 -6.94
N ILE A 139 22.12 20.85 -6.36
CA ILE A 139 23.25 20.76 -5.43
C ILE A 139 24.57 20.53 -6.19
N ALA A 140 25.69 20.81 -5.52
CA ALA A 140 27.03 20.63 -6.09
C ALA A 140 27.24 19.19 -6.60
N ALA A 141 27.80 19.05 -7.80
CA ALA A 141 28.00 17.75 -8.47
C ALA A 141 28.72 16.70 -7.61
N SER A 142 29.67 17.12 -6.76
CA SER A 142 30.38 16.24 -5.83
C SER A 142 29.50 15.63 -4.74
N SER A 143 28.34 16.22 -4.48
CA SER A 143 27.39 15.80 -3.44
C SER A 143 26.13 15.14 -4.02
N GLN A 144 26.01 15.08 -5.35
CA GLN A 144 24.86 14.50 -6.03
C GLN A 144 24.82 12.98 -5.81
N GLN A 145 23.68 12.49 -5.35
CA GLN A 145 23.35 11.07 -5.22
C GLN A 145 21.87 10.87 -5.49
N PHE A 146 21.51 9.72 -6.05
CA PHE A 146 20.14 9.28 -6.13
C PHE A 146 19.64 8.97 -4.72
N GLY A 147 18.61 9.70 -4.31
CA GLY A 147 17.82 9.38 -3.13
C GLY A 147 16.67 8.45 -3.51
N PRO A 148 16.36 7.41 -2.72
CA PRO A 148 15.16 6.62 -2.96
C PRO A 148 13.89 7.46 -2.76
N GLY A 149 12.88 7.17 -3.57
CA GLY A 149 11.53 7.70 -3.43
C GLY A 149 10.57 6.62 -2.95
N TYR A 150 9.65 6.19 -3.81
CA TYR A 150 8.71 5.12 -3.51
C TYR A 150 9.19 3.75 -4.00
N PHE A 151 8.64 2.71 -3.39
CA PHE A 151 8.83 1.32 -3.74
C PHE A 151 7.48 0.60 -3.72
N LYS A 152 7.24 -0.31 -4.66
CA LYS A 152 6.03 -1.15 -4.70
C LYS A 152 6.38 -2.52 -5.27
N ALA A 153 5.95 -3.58 -4.60
CA ALA A 153 6.11 -4.96 -5.03
C ALA A 153 4.74 -5.64 -5.14
N GLU A 154 4.54 -6.35 -6.24
CA GLU A 154 3.33 -7.11 -6.53
C GLU A 154 3.69 -8.52 -6.99
N VAL A 155 2.95 -9.50 -6.49
CA VAL A 155 2.93 -10.86 -7.01
C VAL A 155 1.54 -11.10 -7.59
N ILE A 156 1.46 -11.42 -8.87
CA ILE A 156 0.21 -11.51 -9.61
C ILE A 156 0.15 -12.87 -10.32
N PRO A 157 -0.85 -13.72 -10.05
CA PRO A 157 -1.04 -14.94 -10.82
C PRO A 157 -1.36 -14.58 -12.27
N VAL A 158 -0.81 -15.32 -13.23
CA VAL A 158 -1.00 -15.01 -14.65
C VAL A 158 -1.19 -16.25 -15.51
N ASN A 159 -2.02 -16.13 -16.53
CA ASN A 159 -2.03 -17.06 -17.66
C ASN A 159 -1.21 -16.47 -18.79
N MET A 160 -0.16 -17.18 -19.21
CA MET A 160 0.63 -16.80 -20.37
C MET A 160 -0.16 -17.10 -21.65
N LYS A 161 -0.56 -16.05 -22.36
CA LYS A 161 -1.27 -16.12 -23.63
C LYS A 161 -0.29 -15.92 -24.77
N LYS A 162 -0.33 -16.81 -25.76
CA LYS A 162 0.38 -16.65 -27.03
C LYS A 162 -0.49 -15.89 -28.01
N GLY A 163 0.09 -14.94 -28.76
CA GLY A 163 -0.64 -14.16 -29.74
C GLY A 163 0.24 -13.10 -30.40
N SER A 164 -0.39 -12.20 -31.16
CA SER A 164 0.31 -11.10 -31.82
C SER A 164 0.55 -9.92 -30.88
N TYR A 165 1.28 -10.16 -29.78
CA TYR A 165 1.62 -9.15 -28.76
C TYR A 165 2.97 -8.49 -29.04
N CYS A 166 3.15 -7.26 -28.57
CA CYS A 166 4.43 -6.52 -28.61
C CYS A 166 4.89 -6.13 -27.21
N GLY A 167 6.21 -5.97 -27.06
CA GLY A 167 6.78 -5.25 -25.94
C GLY A 167 6.59 -3.73 -26.05
N TYR A 168 6.94 -3.02 -24.99
CA TYR A 168 6.91 -1.57 -24.94
C TYR A 168 8.31 -1.00 -24.68
N GLU A 169 8.55 0.21 -25.19
CA GLU A 169 9.72 1.02 -24.84
C GLU A 169 9.31 2.44 -24.47
N LEU A 170 10.19 3.12 -23.74
CA LEU A 170 10.10 4.56 -23.54
C LEU A 170 10.70 5.26 -24.76
N PHE A 171 10.11 6.39 -25.14
CA PHE A 171 10.64 7.25 -26.19
C PHE A 171 10.38 8.72 -25.86
N GLU A 172 11.17 9.61 -26.44
CA GLU A 172 10.96 11.04 -26.29
C GLU A 172 9.95 11.56 -27.32
N VAL A 173 8.96 12.30 -26.82
CA VAL A 173 7.99 13.06 -27.58
C VAL A 173 8.52 14.49 -27.67
N ALA A 174 8.95 14.91 -28.86
CA ALA A 174 9.59 16.23 -29.03
C ALA A 174 8.65 17.41 -28.73
N LYS A 175 7.33 17.24 -28.91
CA LYS A 175 6.28 18.19 -28.53
C LYS A 175 5.02 17.42 -28.18
N ASP A 176 4.56 17.52 -26.94
CA ASP A 176 3.27 16.94 -26.56
C ASP A 176 2.09 17.76 -27.10
N GLU A 177 0.90 17.15 -27.10
CA GLU A 177 -0.30 17.75 -27.68
C GLU A 177 -0.92 18.84 -26.77
N TYR A 178 -0.56 18.87 -25.49
CA TYR A 178 -1.21 19.72 -24.48
C TYR A 178 -0.50 21.06 -24.31
N PHE A 179 0.83 21.03 -24.15
CA PHE A 179 1.64 22.21 -23.86
C PHE A 179 2.72 22.46 -24.92
N GLY A 180 2.94 21.51 -25.86
CA GLY A 180 3.99 21.61 -26.87
C GLY A 180 5.39 21.44 -26.28
N GLU A 181 5.46 20.79 -25.11
CA GLU A 181 6.68 20.56 -24.33
C GLU A 181 7.32 19.22 -24.70
N VAL A 182 8.63 19.06 -24.47
CA VAL A 182 9.29 17.76 -24.62
C VAL A 182 8.81 16.85 -23.51
N ASN A 183 8.40 15.64 -23.82
CA ASN A 183 7.88 14.71 -22.83
C ASN A 183 8.37 13.27 -23.07
N THR A 184 8.27 12.41 -22.06
CA THR A 184 8.59 10.99 -22.19
C THR A 184 7.31 10.18 -22.37
N GLY A 185 7.16 9.57 -23.55
CA GLY A 185 6.07 8.67 -23.89
C GLY A 185 6.45 7.20 -23.77
N SER A 186 5.49 6.33 -24.07
CA SER A 186 5.71 4.90 -24.27
C SER A 186 5.07 4.45 -25.57
N ARG A 187 5.71 3.53 -26.29
CA ARG A 187 5.20 2.99 -27.55
C ARG A 187 5.46 1.50 -27.65
N GLN A 188 4.70 0.83 -28.50
CA GLN A 188 4.94 -0.56 -28.83
C GLN A 188 6.17 -0.70 -29.72
N VAL A 189 6.93 -1.77 -29.50
CA VAL A 189 8.10 -2.13 -30.31
C VAL A 189 7.78 -3.39 -31.10
N GLY A 190 7.96 -3.33 -32.41
CA GLY A 190 7.68 -4.42 -33.34
C GLY A 190 6.38 -4.21 -34.12
N SER A 191 6.13 -5.10 -35.07
CA SER A 191 4.97 -5.05 -35.96
C SER A 191 3.90 -6.02 -35.43
N CYS A 192 3.01 -5.53 -34.56
CA CYS A 192 1.83 -6.25 -34.09
C CYS A 192 0.54 -5.50 -34.46
N ASN A 193 -0.48 -6.23 -34.88
CA ASN A 193 -1.79 -5.67 -35.21
C ASN A 193 -2.58 -5.39 -33.92
N GLY A 194 -2.33 -4.24 -33.28
CA GLY A 194 -3.13 -3.76 -32.14
C GLY A 194 -2.98 -4.56 -30.83
N GLY A 195 -2.03 -5.51 -30.75
CA GLY A 195 -1.84 -6.41 -29.62
C GLY A 195 -1.14 -5.81 -28.40
N GLY A 196 -1.50 -4.59 -28.00
CA GLY A 196 -0.95 -3.95 -26.80
C GLY A 196 -1.50 -4.46 -25.48
N GLY A 197 -2.53 -5.31 -25.53
CA GLY A 197 -3.42 -5.52 -24.41
C GLY A 197 -4.28 -4.29 -24.14
N THR A 198 -5.58 -4.47 -23.99
CA THR A 198 -6.43 -3.42 -23.38
C THR A 198 -6.19 -3.37 -21.86
N ALA A 199 -6.66 -2.31 -21.20
CA ALA A 199 -6.51 -2.18 -19.74
C ALA A 199 -7.16 -3.38 -19.03
N GLY A 200 -6.35 -4.15 -18.30
CA GLY A 200 -6.77 -5.37 -17.61
C GLY A 200 -6.65 -6.67 -18.42
N GLU A 201 -6.30 -6.62 -19.71
CA GLU A 201 -6.07 -7.83 -20.51
C GLU A 201 -4.70 -8.46 -20.21
N CYS A 202 -3.67 -7.62 -20.15
CA CYS A 202 -2.28 -8.02 -19.93
C CYS A 202 -1.66 -7.10 -18.87
N ILE A 203 -0.90 -7.69 -17.95
CA ILE A 203 -0.08 -6.92 -17.01
C ILE A 203 1.35 -6.73 -17.52
N LEU A 204 1.85 -7.66 -18.33
CA LEU A 204 3.15 -7.61 -19.00
C LEU A 204 2.95 -8.14 -20.43
N THR A 205 3.67 -7.56 -21.39
CA THR A 205 3.66 -8.00 -22.78
C THR A 205 5.07 -8.01 -23.35
N GLU A 206 5.34 -8.99 -24.20
CA GLU A 206 6.53 -9.07 -25.04
C GLU A 206 6.16 -9.64 -26.40
N THR A 207 7.12 -9.69 -27.31
CA THR A 207 6.87 -10.20 -28.66
C THR A 207 6.32 -11.63 -28.60
N GLY A 208 5.07 -11.80 -29.01
CA GLY A 208 4.41 -13.11 -29.05
C GLY A 208 3.63 -13.51 -27.79
N PHE A 209 3.77 -12.78 -26.67
CA PHE A 209 3.24 -13.19 -25.37
C PHE A 209 2.59 -12.06 -24.57
N CYS A 210 1.54 -12.42 -23.84
CA CYS A 210 0.85 -11.59 -22.86
C CYS A 210 0.72 -12.35 -21.55
N ALA A 211 1.15 -11.75 -20.45
CA ALA A 211 0.84 -12.24 -19.11
C ALA A 211 -0.53 -11.68 -18.70
N ALA A 212 -1.59 -12.47 -18.89
CA ALA A 212 -2.94 -12.07 -18.51
C ALA A 212 -3.18 -12.31 -17.02
N PRO A 213 -3.70 -11.34 -16.26
CA PRO A 213 -3.91 -11.51 -14.82
C PRO A 213 -4.95 -12.60 -14.54
N ALA A 214 -4.73 -13.34 -13.46
CA ALA A 214 -5.63 -14.34 -12.90
C ALA A 214 -5.73 -14.17 -11.37
N GLU A 215 -6.66 -14.90 -10.75
CA GLU A 215 -6.92 -14.80 -9.32
C GLU A 215 -6.20 -15.88 -8.52
N PHE A 216 -5.75 -15.54 -7.30
CA PHE A 216 -5.20 -16.50 -6.36
C PHE A 216 -6.27 -17.51 -5.95
N LEU A 217 -5.87 -18.76 -5.69
CA LEU A 217 -6.75 -19.65 -4.91
C LEU A 217 -6.95 -19.06 -3.51
N PRO A 218 -8.12 -19.25 -2.89
CA PRO A 218 -8.35 -18.81 -1.53
C PRO A 218 -7.25 -19.28 -0.59
N ASN A 219 -6.78 -18.37 0.27
CA ASN A 219 -5.72 -18.63 1.25
C ASN A 219 -4.36 -19.07 0.66
N THR A 220 -4.05 -18.69 -0.57
CA THR A 220 -2.68 -18.87 -1.12
C THR A 220 -1.67 -18.09 -0.28
N ARG A 221 -0.60 -18.76 0.16
CA ARG A 221 0.53 -18.18 0.87
C ARG A 221 1.63 -17.84 -0.13
N VAL A 222 2.21 -16.66 0.01
CA VAL A 222 3.25 -16.15 -0.88
C VAL A 222 4.38 -15.58 -0.01
N ALA A 223 5.61 -15.93 -0.33
CA ALA A 223 6.79 -15.26 0.22
C ALA A 223 7.65 -14.68 -0.90
N LEU A 224 7.95 -13.39 -0.81
CA LEU A 224 8.83 -12.69 -1.73
C LEU A 224 10.12 -12.30 -1.00
N THR A 225 11.25 -12.69 -1.56
CA THR A 225 12.58 -12.37 -1.04
C THR A 225 13.30 -11.41 -1.98
N LEU A 226 13.72 -10.27 -1.45
CA LEU A 226 14.34 -9.17 -2.18
C LEU A 226 15.69 -8.84 -1.57
N ARG A 227 16.65 -8.47 -2.43
CA ARG A 227 17.82 -7.70 -2.03
C ARG A 227 17.51 -6.27 -2.37
N MET A 228 17.48 -5.36 -1.41
CA MET A 228 17.02 -3.99 -1.63
C MET A 228 17.92 -2.97 -0.94
N ASP A 229 17.90 -1.75 -1.45
CA ASP A 229 18.55 -0.60 -0.82
C ASP A 229 18.01 -0.43 0.62
N SER A 230 18.91 -0.29 1.59
CA SER A 230 18.53 -0.07 2.98
C SER A 230 17.77 1.24 3.17
N LYS A 231 17.90 2.20 2.26
CA LYS A 231 17.18 3.48 2.28
C LYS A 231 15.78 3.41 1.66
N LEU A 232 15.45 2.36 0.91
CA LEU A 232 14.06 2.10 0.47
C LEU A 232 13.21 1.51 1.61
N THR A 233 13.52 1.84 2.85
CA THR A 233 12.95 1.20 4.02
C THR A 233 12.49 2.23 5.06
N GLY A 234 11.34 1.96 5.65
CA GLY A 234 10.63 2.83 6.57
C GLY A 234 9.36 2.11 7.02
N TRP A 235 8.20 2.68 6.74
CA TRP A 235 6.94 1.95 6.82
C TRP A 235 6.57 1.36 5.47
N LEU A 236 6.25 0.08 5.47
CA LEU A 236 5.59 -0.60 4.37
C LEU A 236 4.10 -0.71 4.66
N PHE A 237 3.31 -0.73 3.60
CA PHE A 237 1.88 -0.98 3.68
C PHE A 237 1.42 -1.84 2.51
N GLY A 238 0.33 -2.60 2.64
CA GLY A 238 -0.06 -3.51 1.57
C GLY A 238 -1.38 -4.26 1.71
N ARG A 239 -1.61 -5.13 0.73
CA ARG A 239 -2.76 -6.02 0.59
C ARG A 239 -2.33 -7.46 0.79
N MET A 240 -2.42 -7.93 2.02
CA MET A 240 -2.19 -9.32 2.41
C MET A 240 -2.69 -9.51 3.85
N LYS A 241 -2.59 -10.73 4.38
CA LYS A 241 -2.94 -11.05 5.76
C LYS A 241 -1.98 -12.11 6.30
N ASP A 242 -1.91 -12.27 7.62
CA ASP A 242 -1.09 -13.31 8.26
C ASP A 242 0.40 -13.13 7.94
N VAL A 243 0.86 -11.89 8.14
CA VAL A 243 2.19 -11.43 7.73
C VAL A 243 3.28 -11.95 8.66
N ASP A 244 4.35 -12.46 8.05
CA ASP A 244 5.66 -12.67 8.65
C ASP A 244 6.73 -11.92 7.86
N ILE A 245 7.70 -11.34 8.56
CA ILE A 245 8.72 -10.49 7.96
C ILE A 245 10.09 -10.81 8.54
N ALA A 246 11.08 -10.91 7.66
CA ALA A 246 12.46 -11.12 8.04
C ALA A 246 13.37 -10.15 7.27
N ILE A 247 14.34 -9.58 7.99
CA ILE A 247 15.37 -8.74 7.39
C ILE A 247 16.73 -9.18 7.89
N THR A 248 17.66 -9.30 6.96
CA THR A 248 19.08 -9.51 7.27
C THR A 248 19.90 -8.48 6.48
N SER A 249 20.87 -7.84 7.13
CA SER A 249 21.80 -6.95 6.42
C SER A 249 22.68 -7.79 5.50
N LEU A 250 22.78 -7.38 4.24
CA LEU A 250 23.72 -7.98 3.28
C LEU A 250 25.05 -7.24 3.30
N ASP A 251 24.98 -5.91 3.39
CA ASP A 251 26.11 -5.00 3.54
C ASP A 251 25.63 -3.66 4.12
N SER A 252 26.47 -2.63 4.10
CA SER A 252 26.17 -1.31 4.64
C SER A 252 25.13 -0.50 3.85
N LYS A 253 24.77 -0.94 2.64
CA LYS A 253 23.82 -0.24 1.75
C LYS A 253 22.60 -1.07 1.40
N THR A 254 22.62 -2.37 1.66
CA THR A 254 21.55 -3.26 1.20
C THR A 254 21.14 -4.29 2.25
N ASN A 255 19.86 -4.62 2.20
CA ASN A 255 19.22 -5.60 3.05
C ASN A 255 18.60 -6.71 2.21
N LYS A 256 18.58 -7.92 2.75
CA LYS A 256 17.71 -9.00 2.30
C LYS A 256 16.41 -8.92 3.08
N LEU A 257 15.33 -8.56 2.41
CA LEU A 257 13.97 -8.51 2.93
C LEU A 257 13.19 -9.73 2.45
N ARG A 258 12.59 -10.48 3.37
CA ARG A 258 11.60 -11.51 3.04
C ARG A 258 10.26 -11.13 3.67
N VAL A 259 9.23 -11.04 2.84
CA VAL A 259 7.84 -10.80 3.27
C VAL A 259 7.03 -12.03 2.90
N GLU A 260 6.49 -12.72 3.89
CA GLU A 260 5.60 -13.86 3.75
C GLU A 260 4.21 -13.48 4.24
N ALA A 261 3.18 -13.77 3.45
CA ALA A 261 1.80 -13.54 3.85
C ALA A 261 0.81 -14.32 2.99
N THR A 262 -0.43 -14.40 3.44
CA THR A 262 -1.55 -14.96 2.71
C THR A 262 -2.23 -13.90 1.84
N SER A 263 -2.59 -14.23 0.59
CA SER A 263 -3.37 -13.37 -0.30
C SER A 263 -4.73 -13.02 0.30
N VAL A 264 -5.24 -11.82 0.00
CA VAL A 264 -6.55 -11.33 0.48
C VAL A 264 -7.47 -10.95 -0.66
N SER A 265 -8.76 -11.26 -0.52
CA SER A 265 -9.80 -10.74 -1.42
C SER A 265 -10.25 -9.35 -0.95
N LEU A 266 -10.28 -8.40 -1.87
CA LEU A 266 -10.76 -7.04 -1.65
C LEU A 266 -12.24 -6.94 -2.05
N LEU A 267 -13.02 -6.22 -1.25
CA LEU A 267 -14.38 -5.86 -1.66
C LEU A 267 -14.33 -4.66 -2.60
N THR A 268 -14.56 -4.88 -3.89
CA THR A 268 -14.72 -3.77 -4.84
C THR A 268 -16.17 -3.31 -4.88
N ALA A 269 -16.37 -2.05 -5.25
CA ALA A 269 -17.68 -1.43 -5.34
C ALA A 269 -17.69 -0.27 -6.33
N THR A 270 -18.87 -0.02 -6.89
CA THR A 270 -19.11 1.05 -7.86
C THR A 270 -20.21 1.95 -7.33
N GLY A 271 -19.93 3.25 -7.30
CA GLY A 271 -20.90 4.29 -6.95
C GLY A 271 -21.50 4.85 -8.22
N SER A 272 -22.80 5.10 -8.22
CA SER A 272 -23.49 5.66 -9.38
C SER A 272 -24.62 6.59 -8.98
N VAL A 273 -24.71 7.75 -9.64
CA VAL A 273 -25.85 8.66 -9.53
C VAL A 273 -26.13 9.32 -10.88
N GLU A 274 -27.39 9.37 -11.28
CA GLU A 274 -27.79 10.14 -12.47
C GLU A 274 -27.50 11.63 -12.22
N LYS A 275 -26.92 12.32 -13.21
CA LYS A 275 -26.52 13.74 -13.07
C LYS A 275 -27.66 14.64 -12.58
N LYS A 276 -28.87 14.43 -13.10
CA LYS A 276 -30.09 15.16 -12.69
C LYS A 276 -30.46 14.98 -11.21
N ASN A 277 -30.03 13.88 -10.59
CA ASN A 277 -30.33 13.56 -9.19
C ASN A 277 -29.18 13.96 -8.25
N LEU A 278 -28.05 14.48 -8.77
CA LEU A 278 -26.89 14.83 -7.96
C LEU A 278 -27.24 15.89 -6.90
N ALA A 279 -28.14 16.82 -7.22
CA ALA A 279 -28.61 17.86 -6.30
C ALA A 279 -29.29 17.29 -5.04
N ASN A 280 -29.78 16.04 -5.08
CA ASN A 280 -30.34 15.36 -3.91
C ASN A 280 -29.26 14.91 -2.91
N TYR A 281 -27.99 15.03 -3.26
CA TYR A 281 -26.83 14.62 -2.46
C TYR A 281 -25.91 15.84 -2.26
N PRO A 282 -26.23 16.78 -1.36
CA PRO A 282 -25.55 18.08 -1.27
C PRO A 282 -24.04 17.96 -0.97
N ASP A 283 -23.64 17.02 -0.11
CA ASP A 283 -22.22 16.79 0.21
C ASP A 283 -21.45 16.27 -1.00
N LEU A 284 -22.05 15.35 -1.77
CA LEU A 284 -21.46 14.85 -3.00
C LEU A 284 -21.41 15.93 -4.09
N TYR A 285 -22.45 16.76 -4.20
CA TYR A 285 -22.48 17.91 -5.11
C TYR A 285 -21.34 18.88 -4.79
N ALA A 286 -21.19 19.26 -3.52
CA ALA A 286 -20.12 20.15 -3.07
C ALA A 286 -18.73 19.55 -3.31
N TYR A 287 -18.56 18.25 -3.04
CA TYR A 287 -17.31 17.54 -3.32
C TYR A 287 -16.96 17.54 -4.81
N LYS A 288 -17.93 17.24 -5.69
CA LYS A 288 -17.71 17.26 -7.14
C LYS A 288 -17.43 18.66 -7.67
N LYS A 289 -18.16 19.67 -7.20
CA LYS A 289 -17.89 21.08 -7.53
C LYS A 289 -16.50 21.55 -7.09
N LYS A 290 -16.01 21.08 -5.95
CA LYS A 290 -14.65 21.38 -5.46
C LYS A 290 -13.56 20.70 -6.31
N THR A 291 -13.82 19.48 -6.76
CA THR A 291 -12.82 18.64 -7.46
C THR A 291 -12.81 18.81 -8.97
N TRP A 292 -13.85 19.41 -9.55
CA TRP A 292 -13.90 19.85 -10.95
C TRP A 292 -13.48 21.31 -11.05
N TRP A 293 -12.49 21.62 -11.90
CA TRP A 293 -11.91 22.95 -12.18
C TRP A 293 -12.75 24.12 -11.65
N SER A 294 -12.44 24.56 -10.42
CA SER A 294 -13.32 25.47 -9.69
C SER A 294 -13.42 26.83 -10.38
N GLY A 295 -14.63 27.23 -10.76
CA GLY A 295 -14.95 28.59 -11.22
C GLY A 295 -15.00 28.81 -12.73
N ASP A 296 -14.90 27.76 -13.55
CA ASP A 296 -14.97 27.87 -15.02
C ASP A 296 -16.35 27.58 -15.64
N GLY A 297 -17.36 27.24 -14.81
CA GLY A 297 -18.74 26.92 -15.23
C GLY A 297 -18.92 25.54 -15.88
N LYS A 298 -17.84 24.80 -16.19
CA LYS A 298 -17.91 23.51 -16.89
C LYS A 298 -18.51 22.41 -16.04
N PHE A 299 -18.46 22.55 -14.72
CA PHE A 299 -19.13 21.61 -13.82
C PHE A 299 -20.65 21.68 -13.99
N GLU A 300 -21.22 22.88 -13.92
CA GLU A 300 -22.65 23.11 -14.14
C GLU A 300 -23.09 22.69 -15.55
N ASP A 301 -22.32 23.01 -16.59
CA ASP A 301 -22.59 22.57 -17.97
C ASP A 301 -22.59 21.04 -18.10
N SER A 302 -21.62 20.38 -17.46
CA SER A 302 -21.55 18.92 -17.43
C SER A 302 -22.76 18.30 -16.74
N LEU A 303 -23.30 18.93 -15.70
CA LEU A 303 -24.52 18.45 -15.02
C LEU A 303 -25.79 18.66 -15.86
N ALA A 304 -25.82 19.68 -16.72
CA ALA A 304 -26.95 19.92 -17.62
C ALA A 304 -27.10 18.83 -18.71
N SER A 305 -26.01 18.13 -19.05
CA SER A 305 -26.05 16.99 -19.96
C SER A 305 -26.64 15.72 -19.32
N ALA A 306 -27.36 14.92 -20.11
CA ALA A 306 -27.80 13.60 -19.68
C ALA A 306 -26.58 12.70 -19.37
N GLY A 307 -26.71 11.83 -18.36
CA GLY A 307 -25.69 10.85 -18.04
C GLY A 307 -25.67 10.46 -16.56
N THR A 308 -24.75 9.55 -16.26
CA THR A 308 -24.52 9.02 -14.91
C THR A 308 -23.10 9.34 -14.50
N LEU A 309 -22.92 9.83 -13.27
CA LEU A 309 -21.62 9.92 -12.64
C LEU A 309 -21.33 8.59 -11.95
N THR A 310 -20.16 8.03 -12.23
CA THR A 310 -19.67 6.82 -11.58
C THR A 310 -18.37 7.06 -10.84
N THR A 311 -18.10 6.27 -9.81
CA THR A 311 -16.81 6.26 -9.11
C THR A 311 -16.47 4.87 -8.59
N THR A 312 -15.19 4.62 -8.40
CA THR A 312 -14.64 3.47 -7.67
C THR A 312 -13.78 3.95 -6.49
N THR A 313 -14.16 5.10 -5.92
CA THR A 313 -13.57 5.92 -4.83
C THR A 313 -12.15 5.56 -4.38
N THR A 314 -11.22 6.51 -4.42
CA THR A 314 -9.80 6.23 -4.13
C THR A 314 -9.28 6.70 -2.78
N ASN A 315 -10.09 7.47 -2.07
CA ASN A 315 -9.71 8.12 -0.82
C ASN A 315 -10.90 8.22 0.16
N PHE A 316 -10.58 8.54 1.42
CA PHE A 316 -11.56 8.60 2.51
C PHE A 316 -12.63 9.68 2.33
N GLU A 317 -12.27 10.87 1.83
CA GLU A 317 -13.22 11.98 1.64
C GLU A 317 -14.25 11.64 0.57
N GLU A 318 -13.79 11.10 -0.56
CA GLU A 318 -14.65 10.66 -1.64
C GLU A 318 -15.58 9.53 -1.18
N PHE A 319 -15.05 8.56 -0.45
CA PHE A 319 -15.87 7.46 0.06
C PHE A 319 -16.98 7.92 1.00
N ALA A 320 -16.68 8.84 1.93
CA ALA A 320 -17.69 9.35 2.86
C ALA A 320 -18.91 9.96 2.16
N VAL A 321 -18.71 10.65 1.02
CA VAL A 321 -19.81 11.27 0.26
C VAL A 321 -20.51 10.30 -0.71
N TRP A 322 -19.85 9.20 -1.09
CA TRP A 322 -20.39 8.20 -2.02
C TRP A 322 -20.96 6.96 -1.36
N GLU A 323 -20.62 6.66 -0.10
CA GLU A 323 -20.88 5.38 0.57
C GLU A 323 -22.31 4.87 0.38
N LYS A 324 -23.32 5.75 0.53
CA LYS A 324 -24.75 5.40 0.38
C LYS A 324 -25.17 5.02 -1.04
N LEU A 325 -24.39 5.41 -2.03
CA LEU A 325 -24.62 5.20 -3.46
C LEU A 325 -23.74 4.06 -4.02
N MET A 326 -22.83 3.53 -3.20
CA MET A 326 -21.93 2.45 -3.58
C MET A 326 -22.65 1.11 -3.53
N LYS A 327 -22.45 0.29 -4.55
CA LYS A 327 -22.87 -1.12 -4.58
C LYS A 327 -21.65 -2.00 -4.71
N ALA A 328 -21.55 -3.01 -3.85
CA ALA A 328 -20.52 -4.03 -3.93
C ALA A 328 -20.60 -4.77 -5.26
N ASN A 329 -19.44 -5.00 -5.88
CA ASN A 329 -19.33 -5.83 -7.07
C ASN A 329 -19.23 -7.31 -6.64
N PRO A 330 -19.75 -8.25 -7.43
CA PRO A 330 -19.70 -9.69 -7.12
C PRO A 330 -18.35 -10.34 -7.45
N GLU A 331 -17.48 -9.64 -8.18
CA GLU A 331 -16.20 -10.17 -8.65
C GLU A 331 -15.18 -10.29 -7.51
N ASP A 332 -14.47 -11.42 -7.51
CA ASP A 332 -13.30 -11.62 -6.67
C ASP A 332 -12.18 -10.68 -7.08
N ASN A 333 -11.43 -10.20 -6.10
CA ASN A 333 -10.33 -9.27 -6.34
C ASN A 333 -9.17 -9.58 -5.39
N TRP A 334 -8.47 -10.68 -5.64
CA TRP A 334 -7.40 -11.17 -4.78
C TRP A 334 -6.11 -10.39 -5.00
N ARG A 335 -5.45 -10.02 -3.90
CA ARG A 335 -4.21 -9.25 -3.93
C ARG A 335 -3.16 -9.84 -3.00
N TRP A 336 -1.92 -9.70 -3.46
CA TRP A 336 -0.71 -9.82 -2.67
C TRP A 336 0.26 -8.72 -3.13
N ASN A 337 0.35 -7.64 -2.36
CA ASN A 337 1.25 -6.53 -2.67
C ASN A 337 1.66 -5.77 -1.41
N PHE A 338 2.80 -5.10 -1.48
CA PHE A 338 3.22 -4.11 -0.49
C PHE A 338 4.00 -2.98 -1.16
N ALA A 339 3.98 -1.82 -0.54
CA ALA A 339 4.65 -0.61 -1.00
C ALA A 339 5.28 0.13 0.18
N SER A 340 6.23 1.01 -0.11
CA SER A 340 6.76 1.95 0.87
C SER A 340 5.97 3.24 0.88
N SER A 341 5.88 3.85 2.06
CA SER A 341 5.48 5.25 2.19
C SER A 341 6.73 6.11 2.37
N SER A 342 6.74 7.27 1.73
CA SER A 342 7.63 8.38 2.11
C SER A 342 7.12 9.01 3.41
N ASP A 343 7.20 8.25 4.51
CA ASP A 343 6.69 8.72 5.80
C ASP A 343 7.77 9.51 6.54
N ASP A 344 7.57 10.82 6.63
CA ASP A 344 8.41 11.73 7.43
C ASP A 344 7.93 11.81 8.90
N SER A 345 7.25 10.78 9.42
CA SER A 345 6.74 10.76 10.80
C SER A 345 7.79 11.24 11.82
N LYS A 346 7.58 12.48 12.31
CA LYS A 346 8.53 13.21 13.18
C LYS A 346 8.53 12.72 14.63
N GLN A 347 8.04 11.51 14.88
CA GLN A 347 8.06 10.92 16.21
C GLN A 347 9.50 10.54 16.53
N ASN A 348 10.00 10.95 17.70
CA ASN A 348 11.41 10.77 18.08
C ASN A 348 11.93 9.35 17.86
N CYS A 349 11.12 8.31 18.10
CA CYS A 349 11.52 6.91 17.88
C CYS A 349 11.61 6.51 16.40
N PHE A 350 10.73 7.03 15.55
CA PHE A 350 10.81 6.81 14.10
C PHE A 350 11.95 7.62 13.48
N ALA A 351 12.19 8.84 13.97
CA ALA A 351 13.36 9.63 13.62
C ALA A 351 14.68 8.98 14.10
N GLN A 352 14.69 8.37 15.28
CA GLN A 352 15.84 7.65 15.85
C GLN A 352 16.15 6.34 15.11
N ALA A 353 15.14 5.66 14.55
CA ALA A 353 15.36 4.50 13.69
C ALA A 353 16.16 4.87 12.42
N GLY A 354 16.12 6.15 12.03
CA GLY A 354 16.75 6.67 10.82
C GLY A 354 15.93 6.37 9.57
N LYS A 355 16.25 7.05 8.47
CA LYS A 355 15.61 6.83 7.15
C LYS A 355 16.13 5.59 6.41
N ASP A 356 17.08 4.87 7.03
CA ASP A 356 17.82 3.77 6.40
C ASP A 356 17.44 2.40 6.99
N LYS A 357 16.33 2.32 7.75
CA LYS A 357 15.89 1.09 8.42
C LYS A 357 14.40 0.86 8.23
N LEU A 358 14.04 -0.40 7.96
CA LEU A 358 12.65 -0.80 7.94
C LEU A 358 12.12 -0.77 9.38
N ILE A 359 11.01 -0.06 9.57
CA ILE A 359 10.36 0.13 10.86
C ILE A 359 9.26 -0.90 11.05
N GLY A 360 8.39 -1.03 10.05
CA GLY A 360 7.17 -1.81 10.16
C GLY A 360 6.47 -2.05 8.83
N LEU A 361 5.51 -2.96 8.86
CA LEU A 361 4.63 -3.32 7.75
C LEU A 361 3.19 -3.37 8.28
N VAL A 362 2.27 -2.67 7.61
CA VAL A 362 0.83 -2.71 7.88
C VAL A 362 0.08 -3.27 6.69
N THR A 363 -0.80 -4.24 6.90
CA THR A 363 -1.55 -4.83 5.79
C THR A 363 -3.02 -4.98 6.12
N THR A 364 -3.87 -4.85 5.10
CA THR A 364 -5.32 -4.95 5.27
C THR A 364 -6.02 -5.32 3.97
N ASN A 365 -7.19 -5.97 4.07
CA ASN A 365 -8.11 -6.17 2.95
C ASN A 365 -9.11 -5.02 2.75
N ALA A 366 -9.00 -3.93 3.52
CA ALA A 366 -9.94 -2.80 3.48
C ALA A 366 -9.85 -1.99 2.17
N PRO A 367 -10.88 -1.90 1.33
CA PRO A 367 -10.75 -1.32 0.01
C PRO A 367 -10.25 0.15 0.02
N ILE A 368 -10.42 0.88 1.13
CA ILE A 368 -9.73 2.14 1.38
C ILE A 368 -8.91 2.05 2.66
N TYR A 369 -7.69 2.56 2.62
CA TYR A 369 -6.78 2.51 3.76
C TYR A 369 -5.71 3.60 3.69
N TRP A 370 -5.10 3.88 4.84
CA TRP A 370 -4.01 4.83 4.96
C TRP A 370 -2.69 4.26 4.39
N GLY A 371 -2.17 4.86 3.33
CA GLY A 371 -0.94 4.43 2.65
C GLY A 371 0.34 4.90 3.36
N GLY A 372 0.45 4.67 4.67
CA GLY A 372 1.60 5.09 5.48
C GLY A 372 1.63 4.45 6.87
N ALA A 373 2.48 4.97 7.76
CA ALA A 373 2.60 4.48 9.12
C ALA A 373 1.31 4.66 9.92
N PRO A 374 1.04 3.80 10.91
CA PRO A 374 0.09 4.13 11.97
C PRO A 374 0.53 5.37 12.74
N ILE A 375 -0.43 6.23 13.08
CA ILE A 375 -0.17 7.43 13.87
C ILE A 375 -0.10 7.03 15.35
N PHE A 376 1.05 7.21 15.98
CA PHE A 376 1.18 7.02 17.43
C PHE A 376 0.60 8.23 18.18
N GLN A 377 -0.54 8.05 18.84
CA GLN A 377 -1.23 9.09 19.60
C GLN A 377 -1.96 8.46 20.78
N ASP A 378 -1.94 9.14 21.93
CA ASP A 378 -2.59 8.70 23.18
C ASP A 378 -2.16 7.29 23.63
N GLY A 379 -0.87 6.97 23.44
CA GLY A 379 -0.29 5.68 23.79
C GLY A 379 -0.80 4.50 22.95
N SER A 380 -1.29 4.76 21.74
CA SER A 380 -1.78 3.75 20.80
C SER A 380 -1.32 4.05 19.37
N LEU A 381 -1.09 3.01 18.58
CA LEU A 381 -0.90 3.09 17.13
C LEU A 381 -2.27 3.09 16.46
N ASN A 382 -2.60 4.19 15.80
CA ASN A 382 -3.90 4.40 15.18
C ASN A 382 -3.80 4.30 13.66
N TYR A 383 -4.58 3.43 13.05
CA TYR A 383 -4.58 3.20 11.60
C TYR A 383 -6.00 3.33 11.03
N LYS A 384 -6.15 4.07 9.93
CA LYS A 384 -7.44 4.32 9.29
C LYS A 384 -7.69 3.35 8.16
N VAL A 385 -8.88 2.77 8.15
CA VAL A 385 -9.39 1.95 7.05
C VAL A 385 -10.85 2.31 6.77
N ALA A 386 -11.35 1.97 5.59
CA ALA A 386 -12.74 2.15 5.20
C ALA A 386 -13.13 1.14 4.11
N GLY A 387 -14.43 0.86 4.02
CA GLY A 387 -15.01 -0.09 3.09
C GLY A 387 -16.49 -0.29 3.37
N LEU A 388 -17.18 -0.96 2.46
CA LEU A 388 -18.60 -1.27 2.64
C LEU A 388 -18.81 -2.34 3.72
N HIS A 389 -19.96 -2.29 4.37
CA HIS A 389 -20.39 -3.27 5.38
C HIS A 389 -20.71 -4.65 4.79
N PHE A 390 -21.25 -4.69 3.58
CA PHE A 390 -21.82 -5.89 2.99
C PHE A 390 -21.23 -6.16 1.61
N LYS A 391 -21.10 -7.45 1.31
CA LYS A 391 -20.78 -7.94 -0.03
C LYS A 391 -22.02 -7.87 -0.94
N ALA A 392 -21.82 -8.15 -2.22
CA ALA A 392 -22.90 -8.14 -3.21
C ALA A 392 -24.04 -9.14 -2.90
N ASP A 393 -23.71 -10.24 -2.22
CA ASP A 393 -24.68 -11.26 -1.77
C ASP A 393 -25.41 -10.90 -0.46
N GLY A 394 -25.14 -9.73 0.12
CA GLY A 394 -25.71 -9.26 1.38
C GLY A 394 -25.04 -9.81 2.64
N THR A 395 -24.00 -10.65 2.52
CA THR A 395 -23.23 -11.12 3.67
C THR A 395 -22.28 -10.04 4.19
N LEU A 396 -21.93 -10.11 5.48
CA LEU A 396 -21.01 -9.15 6.10
C LEU A 396 -19.62 -9.25 5.48
N PHE A 397 -19.06 -8.10 5.10
CA PHE A 397 -17.66 -8.00 4.74
C PHE A 397 -16.80 -7.89 6.00
N LYS A 398 -15.89 -8.86 6.15
CA LYS A 398 -15.03 -9.01 7.33
C LYS A 398 -13.64 -8.48 7.03
N GLY A 399 -13.17 -7.58 7.87
CA GLY A 399 -11.85 -6.98 7.77
C GLY A 399 -10.74 -7.84 8.38
N SER A 400 -9.56 -7.68 7.79
CA SER A 400 -8.29 -8.12 8.33
C SER A 400 -7.34 -6.92 8.43
N TYR A 401 -6.58 -6.90 9.51
CA TYR A 401 -5.49 -5.96 9.73
C TYR A 401 -4.33 -6.72 10.35
N ASP A 402 -3.14 -6.55 9.79
CA ASP A 402 -1.92 -7.11 10.34
C ASP A 402 -0.88 -6.00 10.50
N LEU A 403 -0.15 -6.04 11.61
CA LEU A 403 0.94 -5.13 11.92
C LEU A 403 2.18 -5.96 12.25
N ALA A 404 3.26 -5.75 11.52
CA ALA A 404 4.60 -6.16 11.93
C ALA A 404 5.42 -4.92 12.26
N ILE A 405 6.02 -4.84 13.44
CA ILE A 405 6.87 -3.71 13.84
C ILE A 405 8.13 -4.24 14.51
N ARG A 406 9.28 -3.59 14.26
CA ARG A 406 10.50 -3.95 14.97
C ARG A 406 10.33 -3.76 16.47
N SER A 407 10.78 -4.76 17.24
CA SER A 407 10.66 -4.76 18.70
C SER A 407 11.32 -3.56 19.36
N ASP A 408 12.49 -3.12 18.87
CA ASP A 408 13.20 -1.97 19.43
C ASP A 408 12.46 -0.65 19.20
N VAL A 409 11.84 -0.47 18.02
CA VAL A 409 11.01 0.70 17.73
C VAL A 409 9.76 0.71 18.61
N ALA A 410 9.08 -0.44 18.73
CA ALA A 410 7.93 -0.56 19.63
C ALA A 410 8.32 -0.24 21.08
N ARG A 411 9.45 -0.78 21.57
CA ARG A 411 9.94 -0.49 22.93
C ARG A 411 10.27 0.99 23.12
N CYS A 412 10.85 1.65 22.12
CA CYS A 412 11.08 3.09 22.17
C CYS A 412 9.75 3.87 22.27
N LEU A 413 8.77 3.58 21.41
CA LEU A 413 7.49 4.30 21.37
C LEU A 413 6.74 4.21 22.70
N TYR A 414 6.76 3.03 23.32
CA TYR A 414 6.00 2.76 24.54
C TYR A 414 6.82 2.86 25.84
N GLY A 415 8.13 3.14 25.75
CA GLY A 415 9.02 3.17 26.90
C GLY A 415 9.17 1.81 27.60
N PHE A 416 9.07 0.71 26.86
CA PHE A 416 9.15 -0.64 27.42
C PHE A 416 10.59 -1.09 27.66
N SER A 417 10.76 -1.93 28.68
CA SER A 417 11.98 -2.72 28.91
C SER A 417 12.06 -3.89 27.92
N ASN A 418 12.96 -4.86 28.13
CA ASN A 418 13.04 -6.10 27.34
C ASN A 418 12.04 -7.19 27.76
N ALA A 419 11.15 -6.96 28.74
CA ALA A 419 10.16 -7.95 29.16
C ALA A 419 9.10 -8.26 28.06
N PRO A 420 8.35 -9.39 28.18
CA PRO A 420 7.36 -9.79 27.18
C PRO A 420 6.25 -8.74 26.96
N ILE A 421 5.94 -8.49 25.70
CA ILE A 421 4.91 -7.53 25.27
C ILE A 421 3.59 -8.27 25.00
N MET A 422 2.49 -7.73 25.50
CA MET A 422 1.13 -8.10 25.13
C MET A 422 0.51 -6.94 24.33
N ALA A 423 -0.39 -7.22 23.40
CA ALA A 423 -1.17 -6.18 22.73
C ALA A 423 -2.65 -6.26 23.12
N ASN A 424 -3.33 -5.14 23.00
CA ASN A 424 -4.76 -5.03 22.99
C ASN A 424 -5.16 -4.29 21.70
N VAL A 425 -6.06 -4.88 20.92
CA VAL A 425 -6.57 -4.26 19.69
C VAL A 425 -8.01 -3.84 19.90
N SER A 426 -8.30 -2.59 19.60
CA SER A 426 -9.67 -2.11 19.55
C SER A 426 -9.97 -1.53 18.17
N VAL A 427 -11.15 -1.85 17.65
CA VAL A 427 -11.65 -1.25 16.40
C VAL A 427 -12.79 -0.32 16.79
N THR A 428 -12.58 0.97 16.58
CA THR A 428 -13.62 1.98 16.82
C THR A 428 -14.27 2.34 15.50
N SER A 429 -15.59 2.13 15.43
CA SER A 429 -16.44 2.57 14.32
C SER A 429 -16.62 4.10 14.35
N SER A 430 -17.00 4.69 13.21
CA SER A 430 -17.25 6.13 13.07
C SER A 430 -18.36 6.68 13.98
N ASP A 431 -19.27 5.84 14.45
CA ASP A 431 -20.35 6.17 15.40
C ASP A 431 -19.89 6.14 16.88
N GLY A 432 -18.60 5.89 17.14
CA GLY A 432 -18.06 5.75 18.49
C GLY A 432 -18.35 4.40 19.14
N GLY A 433 -19.02 3.48 18.44
CA GLY A 433 -19.20 2.10 18.87
C GLY A 433 -17.87 1.35 18.85
N ALA A 434 -17.44 0.82 20.00
CA ALA A 434 -16.33 -0.12 20.06
C ALA A 434 -16.81 -1.49 19.56
N GLN A 435 -16.19 -2.02 18.50
CA GLN A 435 -16.35 -3.40 18.10
C GLN A 435 -15.24 -4.24 18.74
N ASN A 436 -15.61 -5.35 19.38
CA ASN A 436 -14.63 -6.33 19.83
C ASN A 436 -14.07 -7.05 18.60
N VAL A 437 -12.74 -7.09 18.49
CA VAL A 437 -12.03 -7.90 17.48
C VAL A 437 -12.13 -9.36 17.91
N ALA A 438 -12.38 -10.27 16.97
CA ALA A 438 -12.67 -11.68 17.30
C ALA A 438 -11.41 -12.53 17.52
N THR A 439 -10.23 -12.06 17.10
CA THR A 439 -8.97 -12.80 17.27
C THR A 439 -7.81 -11.82 17.30
N GLU A 440 -7.02 -11.88 18.37
CA GLU A 440 -5.75 -11.18 18.52
C GLU A 440 -4.66 -12.24 18.67
N LEU A 441 -3.77 -12.32 17.69
CA LEU A 441 -2.50 -13.04 17.85
C LEU A 441 -1.41 -12.00 17.98
N VAL A 442 -0.59 -12.12 19.03
CA VAL A 442 0.61 -11.30 19.23
C VAL A 442 1.77 -12.26 19.36
N THR A 443 2.78 -12.11 18.50
CA THR A 443 4.01 -12.90 18.57
C THR A 443 5.20 -11.97 18.54
N GLU A 444 6.21 -12.24 19.36
CA GLU A 444 7.51 -11.59 19.25
C GLU A 444 8.55 -12.65 18.84
N LYS A 445 9.10 -12.52 17.63
CA LYS A 445 10.08 -13.46 17.08
C LYS A 445 11.03 -12.73 16.14
N GLY A 446 12.33 -13.06 16.21
CA GLY A 446 13.32 -12.50 15.26
C GLY A 446 13.48 -10.98 15.32
N GLY A 447 13.17 -10.35 16.46
CA GLY A 447 13.20 -8.89 16.61
C GLY A 447 11.99 -8.16 16.04
N TRP A 448 10.91 -8.89 15.72
CA TRP A 448 9.65 -8.35 15.24
C TRP A 448 8.51 -8.71 16.18
N ILE A 449 7.62 -7.75 16.41
CA ILE A 449 6.30 -7.95 17.01
C ILE A 449 5.31 -8.01 15.85
N THR A 450 4.64 -9.15 15.70
CA THR A 450 3.56 -9.35 14.74
C THR A 450 2.23 -9.40 15.47
N LEU A 451 1.24 -8.74 14.88
CA LEU A 451 -0.11 -8.63 15.39
C LEU A 451 -1.11 -8.86 14.26
N SER A 452 -2.19 -9.57 14.58
CA SER A 452 -3.29 -9.77 13.66
C SER A 452 -4.63 -9.48 14.32
N ALA A 453 -5.49 -8.75 13.61
CA ALA A 453 -6.85 -8.39 14.01
C ALA A 453 -7.83 -8.75 12.89
N LYS A 454 -8.75 -9.68 13.16
CA LYS A 454 -9.65 -10.24 12.15
C LYS A 454 -11.13 -10.13 12.55
N ASN A 455 -11.99 -10.25 11.54
CA ASN A 455 -13.45 -10.35 11.66
C ASN A 455 -14.15 -9.09 12.20
N PHE A 456 -13.51 -7.92 12.11
CA PHE A 456 -14.22 -6.65 12.32
C PHE A 456 -15.02 -6.28 11.07
N THR A 457 -16.01 -5.38 11.22
CA THR A 457 -16.78 -4.86 10.06
C THR A 457 -16.33 -3.44 9.74
N PHE A 458 -16.55 -3.01 8.49
CA PHE A 458 -16.12 -1.70 8.02
C PHE A 458 -17.23 -0.66 8.16
N SER A 459 -16.97 0.41 8.92
CA SER A 459 -17.70 1.70 8.98
C SER A 459 -16.71 2.82 9.25
N SER A 460 -15.99 3.28 8.21
CA SER A 460 -14.84 4.20 8.32
C SER A 460 -14.04 4.11 9.64
N PRO A 461 -13.57 2.90 10.05
CA PRO A 461 -13.10 2.72 11.41
C PRO A 461 -11.67 3.23 11.59
N THR A 462 -11.35 3.51 12.85
CA THR A 462 -9.95 3.62 13.30
C THR A 462 -9.61 2.35 14.07
N ILE A 463 -8.55 1.68 13.63
CA ILE A 463 -7.95 0.55 14.33
C ILE A 463 -6.95 1.13 15.31
N LYS A 464 -7.15 0.87 16.60
CA LYS A 464 -6.25 1.32 17.68
C LYS A 464 -5.56 0.12 18.28
N VAL A 465 -4.25 0.07 18.12
CA VAL A 465 -3.39 -0.96 18.71
C VAL A 465 -2.67 -0.36 19.91
N LYS A 466 -2.91 -0.93 21.09
CA LYS A 466 -2.19 -0.57 22.31
C LYS A 466 -1.32 -1.73 22.77
N LEU A 467 0.00 -1.54 22.70
CA LEU A 467 0.93 -2.49 23.30
C LEU A 467 1.02 -2.24 24.81
N THR A 468 1.31 -3.30 25.57
CA THR A 468 1.46 -3.34 27.03
C THR A 468 2.57 -4.34 27.39
N GLN A 469 3.18 -4.24 28.57
CA GLN A 469 4.25 -5.15 28.99
C GLN A 469 3.90 -5.80 30.34
N ALA A 470 4.25 -7.08 30.51
CA ALA A 470 4.07 -7.76 31.79
C ALA A 470 4.90 -7.04 32.88
N GLY A 471 4.24 -6.60 33.96
CA GLY A 471 4.87 -5.87 35.06
C GLY A 471 4.96 -4.35 34.89
N SER A 472 4.54 -3.77 33.75
CA SER A 472 4.44 -2.32 33.61
C SER A 472 3.10 -1.82 34.15
N THR A 473 3.09 -1.23 35.35
CA THR A 473 2.05 -0.26 35.69
C THR A 473 2.27 1.01 34.84
N PRO A 474 1.22 1.71 34.37
CA PRO A 474 1.40 2.82 33.45
C PRO A 474 2.18 3.97 34.11
N GLN A 475 3.40 4.23 33.67
CA GLN A 475 4.15 5.43 34.06
C GLN A 475 3.78 6.56 33.09
N ALA A 476 2.91 7.46 33.54
CA ALA A 476 2.64 8.71 32.84
C ALA A 476 3.90 9.58 32.87
N THR A 477 4.42 9.93 31.69
CA THR A 477 5.37 11.04 31.54
C THR A 477 4.62 12.35 31.73
N SER A 478 4.85 13.04 32.85
CA SER A 478 4.61 14.48 32.94
C SER A 478 5.76 15.17 33.66
N LYS A 479 6.41 16.11 32.95
CA LYS A 479 7.39 17.03 33.51
C LYS A 479 6.62 18.23 34.06
N GLY A 480 6.49 18.28 35.38
CA GLY A 480 6.40 19.50 36.19
C GLY A 480 5.11 20.32 36.19
N ALA A 481 4.26 20.11 37.21
CA ALA A 481 3.75 21.18 38.06
C ALA A 481 3.27 20.56 39.40
N LYS A 482 3.81 21.06 40.51
CA LYS A 482 3.43 20.66 41.87
C LYS A 482 2.03 21.19 42.20
N THR A 483 1.09 20.30 42.51
CA THR A 483 0.02 20.57 43.49
C THR A 483 -0.70 19.28 43.92
N SER A 484 -0.68 19.04 45.23
CA SER A 484 -1.56 18.23 46.10
C SER A 484 -2.19 16.91 45.59
N SER A 485 -1.88 15.85 46.32
CA SER A 485 -2.37 14.47 46.25
C SER A 485 -3.90 14.30 46.17
N ALA A 486 -4.36 13.47 45.23
CA ALA A 486 -5.63 12.73 45.34
C ALA A 486 -5.38 11.24 45.05
N ALA A 487 -5.89 10.38 45.93
CA ALA A 487 -5.70 8.93 45.96
C ALA A 487 -6.23 8.20 44.70
N PRO A 488 -5.71 7.00 44.37
CA PRO A 488 -6.12 6.24 43.18
C PRO A 488 -7.60 5.82 43.27
N ILE A 489 -8.39 6.23 42.27
CA ILE A 489 -9.82 5.90 42.20
C ILE A 489 -9.97 4.47 41.68
N THR A 490 -10.29 3.55 42.59
CA THR A 490 -10.65 2.17 42.28
C THR A 490 -12.00 2.13 41.56
N LYS A 491 -12.01 1.80 40.27
CA LYS A 491 -13.25 1.58 39.51
C LYS A 491 -13.93 0.30 39.99
N LYS A 492 -15.20 0.39 40.38
CA LYS A 492 -16.04 -0.75 40.77
C LYS A 492 -16.81 -1.24 39.55
N THR A 493 -16.99 -2.55 39.42
CA THR A 493 -17.84 -3.17 38.39
C THR A 493 -19.06 -3.78 39.06
N ILE A 494 -20.26 -3.45 38.58
CA ILE A 494 -21.52 -4.05 39.04
C ILE A 494 -22.17 -4.85 37.91
N ALA A 495 -22.91 -5.90 38.29
CA ALA A 495 -23.78 -6.62 37.37
C ALA A 495 -25.21 -6.06 37.49
N CYS A 496 -25.80 -5.72 36.36
CA CYS A 496 -27.14 -5.18 36.22
C CYS A 496 -27.99 -6.19 35.46
N VAL A 497 -29.14 -6.56 35.98
CA VAL A 497 -30.03 -7.58 35.41
C VAL A 497 -31.37 -6.98 35.00
N LYS A 498 -31.88 -7.40 33.84
CA LYS A 498 -33.24 -7.08 33.37
C LYS A 498 -33.83 -8.37 32.80
N GLY A 499 -34.70 -9.03 33.56
CA GLY A 499 -35.16 -10.38 33.23
C GLY A 499 -33.99 -11.37 33.19
N LYS A 500 -33.81 -12.09 32.06
CA LYS A 500 -32.71 -13.05 31.86
C LYS A 500 -31.40 -12.41 31.39
N THR A 501 -31.41 -11.11 31.08
CA THR A 501 -30.26 -10.42 30.47
C THR A 501 -29.38 -9.81 31.56
N THR A 502 -28.08 -10.12 31.53
CA THR A 502 -27.08 -9.55 32.47
C THR A 502 -26.12 -8.61 31.74
N LYS A 503 -25.93 -7.40 32.27
CA LYS A 503 -25.00 -6.37 31.75
C LYS A 503 -24.02 -5.96 32.85
N LYS A 504 -22.71 -5.95 32.56
CA LYS A 504 -21.69 -5.44 33.49
C LYS A 504 -21.47 -3.95 33.24
N VAL A 505 -21.44 -3.14 34.30
CA VAL A 505 -21.20 -1.68 34.26
C VAL A 505 -20.04 -1.34 35.18
N THR A 506 -19.01 -0.68 34.63
CA THR A 506 -17.78 -0.31 35.36
C THR A 506 -17.65 1.20 35.44
N GLY A 507 -17.41 1.73 36.64
CA GLY A 507 -17.25 3.16 36.87
C GLY A 507 -16.76 3.48 38.28
N ASN A 508 -16.56 4.77 38.58
CA ASN A 508 -16.17 5.21 39.94
C ASN A 508 -17.34 5.03 40.93
N ASN A 509 -18.58 5.18 40.45
CA ASN A 509 -19.81 4.87 41.18
C ASN A 509 -20.86 4.35 40.19
N PRO A 510 -20.75 3.10 39.71
CA PRO A 510 -21.59 2.63 38.63
C PRO A 510 -23.04 2.45 39.10
N THR A 511 -23.99 2.88 38.28
CA THR A 511 -25.43 2.68 38.47
C THR A 511 -26.01 1.86 37.32
N CYS A 512 -27.06 1.08 37.60
CA CYS A 512 -27.69 0.30 36.55
C CYS A 512 -28.51 1.19 35.60
N PRO A 513 -28.45 0.97 34.29
CA PRO A 513 -29.26 1.70 33.32
C PRO A 513 -30.75 1.55 33.63
N THR A 514 -31.56 2.53 33.23
CA THR A 514 -33.00 2.53 33.45
C THR A 514 -33.64 1.21 33.01
N GLY A 515 -34.30 0.53 33.96
CA GLY A 515 -34.93 -0.77 33.75
C GLY A 515 -34.06 -2.01 34.04
N TYR A 516 -32.82 -1.84 34.52
CA TYR A 516 -31.99 -2.92 35.07
C TYR A 516 -31.85 -2.76 36.59
N THR A 517 -31.91 -3.86 37.35
CA THR A 517 -31.64 -3.89 38.79
C THR A 517 -30.25 -4.41 39.08
N LYS A 518 -29.61 -3.89 40.13
CA LYS A 518 -28.27 -4.36 40.54
C LYS A 518 -28.40 -5.77 41.14
N LYS A 519 -27.57 -6.68 40.66
CA LYS A 519 -27.43 -8.05 41.18
C LYS A 519 -26.48 -8.08 42.38
#